data_AF-A0A560L6M7-F1
#
_entry.id   AF-A0A560L6M7-F1
#
_cell.length_a   1.000
_cell.length_b   1.000
_cell.length_c   1.000
_cell.angle_alpha   90.00
_cell.angle_beta   90.00
_cell.angle_gamma   90.00
#
_symmetry.space_group_name_H-M   'P 1'
#
loop_
_entity.id
_entity.type
_entity.pdbx_description
1 polymer ?
#
loop_
_entity_poly.entity_id
_entity_poly.type
_entity_poly.pdbx_seq_one_letter_code
_entity_poly.pdbx_strand_id
1 'polypeptide(L)'
;MTERTRVFVATPCYGGDLKMAYVLSALKLQAVATARGIDIVFHLIGNESLIVRARNELAHQFLASGASHLLFIDADIGFEPEAVFRLLDSDADVSAAAYPLKHIDWAKVQRAADAKRANLASSSLDYVVTWAGDQITVRGDGFAKVRYAGTGFLMMKRSALVRLCDAHPELKYRANHKTNDLNTGNLVRADLERVSLFECMIDKTTGEYLSEDYAFCRRWIDLGGEIWLDLRSELTHFGSYAFRGRFADQLA
;
A
#
# COMPACT_ATOMS: atom_id res chain seq x y z
N MET A 1 12.73 27.50 -3.68
CA MET A 1 11.70 27.03 -2.73
C MET A 1 11.69 25.52 -2.85
N THR A 2 12.07 24.78 -1.82
CA THR A 2 11.91 23.31 -1.81
C THR A 2 10.42 23.00 -1.91
N GLU A 3 10.01 22.21 -2.90
CA GLU A 3 8.62 21.78 -3.03
C GLU A 3 8.17 21.12 -1.73
N ARG A 4 7.00 21.52 -1.21
CA ARG A 4 6.47 21.01 0.04
C ARG A 4 5.95 19.59 -0.17
N THR A 5 6.39 18.64 0.65
CA THR A 5 5.90 17.25 0.61
C THR A 5 4.40 17.22 0.84
N ARG A 6 3.66 16.73 -0.16
CA ARG A 6 2.21 16.49 -0.10
C ARG A 6 1.93 15.02 -0.35
N VAL A 7 1.27 14.37 0.59
CA VAL A 7 0.89 12.96 0.54
C VAL A 7 -0.61 12.85 0.26
N PHE A 8 -0.94 12.21 -0.84
CA PHE A 8 -2.29 11.81 -1.20
C PHE A 8 -2.55 10.43 -0.58
N VAL A 9 -3.31 10.39 0.50
CA VAL A 9 -3.72 9.13 1.15
C VAL A 9 -4.95 8.61 0.42
N ALA A 10 -4.76 7.49 -0.27
CA ALA A 10 -5.77 6.84 -1.10
C ALA A 10 -6.37 5.64 -0.35
N THR A 11 -7.67 5.69 -0.08
CA THR A 11 -8.35 4.63 0.69
C THR A 11 -9.59 4.13 -0.04
N PRO A 12 -9.52 2.96 -0.68
CA PRO A 12 -10.71 2.21 -1.05
C PRO A 12 -11.48 1.79 0.21
N CYS A 13 -12.76 2.13 0.31
CA CYS A 13 -13.63 1.72 1.41
C CYS A 13 -14.87 0.99 0.87
N TYR A 14 -14.79 -0.35 0.80
CA TYR A 14 -15.92 -1.18 0.39
C TYR A 14 -17.15 -0.89 1.27
N GLY A 15 -18.30 -0.64 0.65
CA GLY A 15 -19.54 -0.24 1.35
C GLY A 15 -19.50 1.14 2.02
N GLY A 16 -18.42 1.91 1.85
CA GLY A 16 -18.22 3.18 2.55
C GLY A 16 -17.79 3.02 4.01
N ASP A 17 -17.46 1.81 4.44
CA ASP A 17 -17.11 1.51 5.83
C ASP A 17 -15.64 1.83 6.14
N LEU A 18 -15.41 2.44 7.30
CA LEU A 18 -14.08 2.66 7.88
C LEU A 18 -14.00 2.00 9.24
N LYS A 19 -12.91 1.29 9.52
CA LYS A 19 -12.69 0.76 10.87
C LYS A 19 -12.21 1.87 11.79
N MET A 20 -12.66 1.82 13.05
CA MET A 20 -12.31 2.81 14.07
C MET A 20 -10.79 3.04 14.16
N ALA A 21 -10.01 1.96 14.07
CA ALA A 21 -8.55 2.07 14.12
C ALA A 21 -7.96 2.88 12.96
N TYR A 22 -8.42 2.66 11.72
CA TYR A 22 -8.01 3.47 10.57
C TYR A 22 -8.32 4.97 10.82
N VAL A 23 -9.53 5.28 11.29
CA VAL A 23 -9.95 6.67 11.56
C VAL A 23 -9.06 7.31 12.63
N LEU A 24 -8.81 6.61 13.74
CA LEU A 24 -7.93 7.11 14.81
C LEU A 24 -6.50 7.34 14.30
N SER A 25 -5.96 6.41 13.50
CA SER A 25 -4.63 6.54 12.89
C SER A 25 -4.55 7.72 11.92
N ALA A 26 -5.59 7.93 11.09
CA ALA A 26 -5.69 9.05 10.17
C ALA A 26 -5.73 10.40 10.91
N LEU A 27 -6.52 10.50 11.97
CA LEU A 27 -6.61 11.71 12.81
C LEU A 27 -5.26 12.02 13.49
N LYS A 28 -4.60 11.00 14.05
CA LYS A 28 -3.25 11.15 14.62
C LYS A 28 -2.26 11.64 13.57
N LEU A 29 -2.25 11.02 12.39
CA LEU A 29 -1.35 11.40 11.29
C LEU A 29 -1.55 12.86 10.90
N GLN A 30 -2.79 13.30 10.72
CA GLN A 30 -3.09 14.67 10.33
C GLN A 30 -2.66 15.68 11.40
N ALA A 31 -2.85 15.34 12.69
CA ALA A 31 -2.47 16.21 13.80
C ALA A 31 -0.95 16.46 13.89
N VAL A 32 -0.12 15.47 13.54
CA VAL A 32 1.34 15.56 13.70
C VAL A 32 2.09 15.86 12.39
N ALA A 33 1.49 15.63 11.23
CA ALA A 33 2.13 15.87 9.93
C ALA A 33 2.38 17.35 9.65
N THR A 34 1.47 18.24 10.05
CA THR A 34 1.61 19.70 9.83
C THR A 34 2.86 20.25 10.52
N ALA A 35 3.19 19.76 11.73
CA ALA A 35 4.41 20.15 12.45
C ALA A 35 5.70 19.72 11.74
N ARG A 36 5.62 18.71 10.86
CA ARG A 36 6.72 18.27 9.98
C ARG A 36 6.72 18.95 8.61
N GLY A 37 5.84 19.93 8.40
CA GLY A 37 5.71 20.61 7.10
C GLY A 37 5.09 19.73 6.00
N ILE A 38 4.53 18.57 6.34
CA ILE A 38 3.94 17.62 5.40
C ILE A 38 2.44 17.91 5.27
N ASP A 39 1.96 18.08 4.03
CA ASP A 39 0.54 18.19 3.73
C ASP A 39 -0.06 16.79 3.52
N ILE A 40 -1.02 16.41 4.36
CA ILE A 40 -1.77 15.15 4.20
C ILE A 40 -3.15 15.46 3.63
N VAL A 41 -3.50 14.81 2.52
CA VAL A 41 -4.81 14.94 1.88
C VAL A 41 -5.41 13.55 1.71
N PHE A 42 -6.57 13.31 2.34
CA PHE A 42 -7.26 12.02 2.26
C PHE A 42 -8.26 12.01 1.10
N HIS A 43 -8.20 10.96 0.29
CA HIS A 43 -9.12 10.68 -0.80
C HIS A 43 -9.65 9.26 -0.65
N LEU A 44 -10.97 9.16 -0.51
CA LEU A 44 -11.65 7.91 -0.21
C LEU A 44 -12.65 7.60 -1.32
N ILE A 45 -12.66 6.37 -1.80
CA ILE A 45 -13.67 5.87 -2.73
C ILE A 45 -14.51 4.82 -2.02
N GLY A 46 -15.77 5.18 -1.75
CA GLY A 46 -16.78 4.30 -1.17
C GLY A 46 -17.62 3.60 -2.22
N ASN A 47 -18.29 2.51 -1.81
CA ASN A 47 -19.28 1.80 -2.63
C ASN A 47 -18.76 1.28 -3.99
N GLU A 48 -17.46 1.02 -4.08
CA GLU A 48 -16.83 0.38 -5.23
C GLU A 48 -16.56 -1.09 -4.90
N SER A 49 -17.20 -2.00 -5.65
CA SER A 49 -17.08 -3.45 -5.45
C SER A 49 -15.86 -4.06 -6.14
N LEU A 50 -15.30 -3.39 -7.14
CA LEU A 50 -14.11 -3.82 -7.86
C LEU A 50 -12.90 -3.02 -7.35
N ILE A 51 -12.13 -3.63 -6.45
CA ILE A 51 -10.96 -3.01 -5.82
C ILE A 51 -9.94 -2.46 -6.84
N VAL A 52 -9.74 -3.19 -7.94
CA VAL A 52 -8.90 -2.77 -9.08
C VAL A 52 -9.32 -1.39 -9.58
N ARG A 53 -10.63 -1.20 -9.81
CA ARG A 53 -11.17 0.08 -10.29
C ARG A 53 -11.02 1.19 -9.26
N ALA A 54 -11.24 0.90 -7.97
CA ALA A 54 -11.05 1.89 -6.91
C ALA A 54 -9.59 2.37 -6.86
N ARG A 55 -8.62 1.45 -6.89
CA ARG A 55 -7.18 1.78 -6.85
C ARG A 55 -6.75 2.56 -8.09
N ASN A 56 -7.20 2.15 -9.28
CA ASN A 56 -6.90 2.88 -10.51
C ASN A 56 -7.49 4.29 -10.54
N GLU A 57 -8.72 4.47 -10.04
CA GLU A 57 -9.35 5.79 -9.96
C GLU A 57 -8.65 6.69 -8.93
N LEU A 58 -8.26 6.16 -7.77
CA LEU A 58 -7.46 6.91 -6.78
C LEU A 58 -6.08 7.28 -7.33
N ALA A 59 -5.43 6.38 -8.07
CA ALA A 59 -4.15 6.68 -8.73
C ALA A 59 -4.30 7.77 -9.79
N HIS A 60 -5.39 7.76 -10.56
CA HIS A 60 -5.71 8.82 -11.53
C HIS A 60 -5.93 10.18 -10.84
N GLN A 61 -6.75 10.22 -9.77
CA GLN A 61 -6.97 11.44 -8.98
C GLN A 61 -5.67 11.96 -8.36
N PHE A 62 -4.80 11.06 -7.88
CA PHE A 62 -3.48 11.43 -7.40
C PHE A 62 -2.66 12.10 -8.51
N LEU A 63 -2.61 11.52 -9.70
CA LEU A 63 -1.88 12.10 -10.82
C LEU A 63 -2.43 13.49 -11.20
N ALA A 64 -3.74 13.72 -11.05
CA ALA A 64 -4.37 15.03 -11.23
C ALA A 64 -4.14 16.04 -10.07
N SER A 65 -3.77 15.60 -8.86
CA SER A 65 -3.80 16.40 -7.62
C SER A 65 -2.56 17.28 -7.31
N GLY A 66 -1.47 17.15 -8.05
CA GLY A 66 -0.19 17.82 -7.74
C GLY A 66 0.53 17.30 -6.48
N ALA A 67 0.00 16.30 -5.77
CA ALA A 67 0.67 15.68 -4.62
C ALA A 67 1.98 14.96 -5.00
N SER A 68 2.99 14.99 -4.13
CA SER A 68 4.29 14.36 -4.40
C SER A 68 4.31 12.84 -4.24
N HIS A 69 3.49 12.31 -3.32
CA HIS A 69 3.47 10.90 -2.95
C HIS A 69 2.04 10.39 -2.91
N LEU A 70 1.83 9.18 -3.42
CA LEU A 70 0.60 8.41 -3.25
C LEU A 70 0.84 7.39 -2.13
N LEU A 71 -0.05 7.36 -1.14
CA LEU A 71 -0.02 6.35 -0.09
C LEU A 71 -1.36 5.62 -0.08
N PHE A 72 -1.37 4.35 -0.51
CA PHE A 72 -2.53 3.51 -0.29
C PHE A 72 -2.58 3.04 1.16
N ILE A 73 -3.76 3.17 1.77
CA ILE A 73 -4.09 2.57 3.07
C ILE A 73 -5.48 1.96 2.96
N ASP A 74 -5.60 0.66 3.22
CA ASP A 74 -6.92 0.01 3.26
C ASP A 74 -7.72 0.48 4.50
N ALA A 75 -9.04 0.58 4.34
CA ALA A 75 -9.96 1.15 5.33
C ALA A 75 -10.03 0.41 6.68
N ASP A 76 -9.39 -0.75 6.78
CA ASP A 76 -9.32 -1.61 7.95
C ASP A 76 -7.90 -1.80 8.49
N ILE A 77 -6.96 -0.96 8.06
CA ILE A 77 -5.58 -0.92 8.57
C ILE A 77 -5.43 0.17 9.62
N GLY A 78 -5.05 -0.23 10.83
CA GLY A 78 -4.59 0.64 11.89
C GLY A 78 -3.06 0.77 11.87
N PHE A 79 -2.56 1.99 12.09
CA PHE A 79 -1.15 2.34 12.04
C PHE A 79 -0.79 3.49 13.00
N GLU A 80 0.50 3.72 13.23
CA GLU A 80 0.97 4.94 13.90
C GLU A 80 1.64 5.89 12.89
N PRO A 81 1.59 7.22 13.08
CA PRO A 81 2.11 8.20 12.10
C PRO A 81 3.57 7.96 11.70
N GLU A 82 4.38 7.43 12.61
CA GLU A 82 5.79 7.11 12.38
C GLU A 82 5.98 6.10 11.25
N ALA A 83 5.01 5.23 10.98
CA ALA A 83 5.04 4.32 9.83
C ALA A 83 5.07 5.10 8.52
N VAL A 84 4.15 6.07 8.36
CA VAL A 84 4.09 6.93 7.17
C VAL A 84 5.37 7.75 7.02
N PHE A 85 5.87 8.28 8.14
CA PHE A 85 7.08 9.07 8.13
C PHE A 85 8.33 8.28 7.76
N ARG A 86 8.47 7.04 8.25
CA ARG A 86 9.58 6.18 7.83
C ARG A 86 9.54 5.90 6.32
N LEU A 87 8.35 5.69 5.74
CA LEU A 87 8.23 5.51 4.30
C LEU A 87 8.69 6.75 3.52
N LEU A 88 8.31 7.95 3.97
CA LEU A 88 8.78 9.22 3.38
C LEU A 88 10.30 9.39 3.53
N ASP A 89 10.82 9.18 4.73
CA ASP A 89 12.24 9.36 5.06
C ASP A 89 13.15 8.34 4.35
N SER A 90 12.59 7.20 3.91
CA SER A 90 13.34 6.17 3.16
C SER A 90 13.79 6.63 1.77
N ASP A 91 13.13 7.65 1.22
CA ASP A 91 13.32 8.18 -0.13
C ASP A 91 13.22 7.12 -1.26
N ALA A 92 12.64 5.96 -0.99
CA ALA A 92 12.40 4.93 -2.01
C ALA A 92 11.31 5.36 -3.00
N ASP A 93 11.46 4.96 -4.26
CA ASP A 93 10.42 5.17 -5.29
C ASP A 93 9.11 4.45 -4.92
N VAL A 94 9.23 3.22 -4.39
CA VAL A 94 8.13 2.41 -3.87
C VAL A 94 8.56 1.79 -2.54
N SER A 95 7.77 2.04 -1.49
CA SER A 95 7.99 1.47 -0.16
C SER A 95 6.68 1.05 0.49
N ALA A 96 6.74 0.12 1.44
CA ALA A 96 5.56 -0.46 2.06
C ALA A 96 5.80 -0.81 3.52
N ALA A 97 4.72 -1.04 4.27
CA ALA A 97 4.77 -1.76 5.53
C ALA A 97 3.86 -2.98 5.46
N ALA A 98 4.33 -4.11 5.99
CA ALA A 98 3.58 -5.35 5.96
C ALA A 98 2.51 -5.37 7.07
N TYR A 99 1.31 -5.81 6.71
CA TYR A 99 0.20 -6.01 7.64
C TYR A 99 -0.17 -7.51 7.71
N PRO A 100 -0.68 -7.98 8.86
CA PRO A 100 -1.11 -9.37 9.00
C PRO A 100 -2.27 -9.74 8.08
N LEU A 101 -2.33 -10.99 7.63
CA LEU A 101 -3.53 -11.59 7.06
C LEU A 101 -4.57 -11.82 8.17
N LYS A 102 -5.87 -11.75 7.82
CA LYS A 102 -7.00 -11.99 8.74
C LYS A 102 -7.24 -13.49 8.98
N HIS A 103 -6.17 -14.21 9.29
CA HIS A 103 -6.16 -15.66 9.44
C HIS A 103 -5.11 -16.05 10.49
N ILE A 104 -5.39 -17.13 11.23
CA ILE A 104 -4.46 -17.72 12.19
C ILE A 104 -4.01 -19.07 11.65
N ASP A 105 -2.74 -19.20 11.27
CA ASP A 105 -2.11 -20.49 11.03
C ASP A 105 -1.73 -21.14 12.37
N TRP A 106 -2.57 -22.05 12.86
CA TRP A 106 -2.32 -22.76 14.11
C TRP A 106 -1.05 -23.60 14.12
N ALA A 107 -0.61 -24.13 12.97
CA ALA A 107 0.65 -24.84 12.88
C ALA A 107 1.84 -23.87 13.04
N LYS A 108 1.73 -22.66 12.50
CA LYS A 108 2.72 -21.59 12.71
C LYS A 108 2.76 -21.11 14.15
N VAL A 109 1.61 -21.00 14.81
CA VAL A 109 1.52 -20.71 16.26
C VAL A 109 2.29 -21.75 17.06
N GLN A 110 2.04 -23.04 16.81
CA GLN A 110 2.75 -24.13 17.51
C GLN A 110 4.26 -24.03 17.30
N ARG A 111 4.71 -23.88 16.03
CA ARG A 111 6.15 -23.74 15.72
C ARG A 111 6.79 -22.55 16.42
N ALA A 112 6.12 -21.39 16.46
CA ALA A 112 6.63 -20.19 17.12
C ALA A 112 6.69 -20.35 18.65
N ALA A 113 5.72 -21.05 19.24
CA ALA A 113 5.71 -21.36 20.67
C ALA A 113 6.83 -22.35 21.05
N ASP A 114 7.02 -23.41 20.26
CA ASP A 114 8.09 -24.39 20.46
C ASP A 114 9.48 -23.74 20.34
N ALA A 115 9.62 -22.80 19.40
CA ALA A 115 10.82 -21.98 19.23
C ALA A 115 11.00 -20.89 20.30
N LYS A 116 10.05 -20.74 21.24
CA LYS A 116 10.05 -19.74 22.31
C LYS A 116 10.27 -18.31 21.79
N ARG A 117 9.65 -17.97 20.66
CA ARG A 117 9.71 -16.62 20.09
C ARG A 117 9.18 -15.60 21.11
N ALA A 118 9.88 -14.48 21.28
CA ALA A 118 9.57 -13.50 22.32
C ALA A 118 8.18 -12.87 22.15
N ASN A 119 7.79 -12.55 20.90
CA ASN A 119 6.47 -12.03 20.57
C ASN A 119 5.67 -13.09 19.81
N LEU A 120 5.07 -14.04 20.54
CA LEU A 120 4.31 -15.14 19.93
C LEU A 120 3.17 -14.61 19.03
N ALA A 121 2.40 -13.63 19.51
CA ALA A 121 1.25 -13.09 18.79
C ALA A 121 1.62 -12.49 17.43
N SER A 122 2.75 -11.79 17.33
CA SER A 122 3.23 -11.17 16.09
C SER A 122 3.98 -12.15 15.18
N SER A 123 4.81 -13.01 15.78
CA SER A 123 5.64 -13.97 15.04
C SER A 123 4.83 -15.10 14.40
N SER A 124 3.65 -15.43 14.94
CA SER A 124 2.79 -16.49 14.41
C SER A 124 1.84 -16.08 13.30
N LEU A 125 1.75 -14.79 12.95
CA LEU A 125 0.83 -14.29 11.91
C LEU A 125 1.39 -14.50 10.51
N ASP A 126 0.56 -14.56 9.49
CA ASP A 126 1.03 -14.41 8.11
C ASP A 126 0.91 -12.94 7.70
N TYR A 127 1.79 -12.47 6.82
CA TYR A 127 1.84 -11.07 6.41
C TYR A 127 1.77 -10.96 4.89
N VAL A 128 1.16 -9.89 4.38
CA VAL A 128 1.01 -9.64 2.94
C VAL A 128 2.32 -9.11 2.35
N VAL A 129 3.25 -10.02 2.08
CA VAL A 129 4.57 -9.73 1.51
C VAL A 129 5.20 -10.97 0.87
N THR A 130 6.04 -10.78 -0.15
CA THR A 130 6.86 -11.85 -0.76
C THR A 130 8.31 -11.42 -0.89
N TRP A 131 9.25 -12.25 -0.44
CA TRP A 131 10.68 -11.95 -0.48
C TRP A 131 11.26 -11.92 -1.90
N ALA A 132 12.27 -11.07 -2.09
CA ALA A 132 13.10 -11.08 -3.28
C ALA A 132 14.22 -12.12 -3.12
N GLY A 133 13.99 -13.34 -3.59
CA GLY A 133 14.98 -14.42 -3.54
C GLY A 133 15.18 -15.03 -2.15
N ASP A 134 16.27 -15.79 -1.99
CA ASP A 134 16.53 -16.60 -0.80
C ASP A 134 17.21 -15.83 0.34
N GLN A 135 17.72 -14.62 0.08
CA GLN A 135 18.44 -13.80 1.05
C GLN A 135 17.75 -12.45 1.27
N ILE A 136 17.55 -12.10 2.54
CA ILE A 136 16.98 -10.81 2.92
C ILE A 136 18.09 -9.75 2.88
N THR A 137 17.96 -8.80 1.95
CA THR A 137 18.85 -7.64 1.88
C THR A 137 18.23 -6.48 2.65
N VAL A 138 18.88 -6.06 3.74
CA VAL A 138 18.43 -4.96 4.61
C VAL A 138 19.32 -3.73 4.43
N ARG A 139 18.73 -2.56 4.17
CA ARG A 139 19.37 -1.25 4.18
C ARG A 139 19.64 -0.78 5.62
N GLY A 140 20.63 0.09 5.80
CA GLY A 140 21.00 0.63 7.12
C GLY A 140 19.89 1.41 7.86
N ASP A 141 18.84 1.83 7.16
CA ASP A 141 17.67 2.52 7.71
C ASP A 141 16.56 1.57 8.19
N GLY A 142 16.71 0.25 8.01
CA GLY A 142 15.75 -0.76 8.45
C GLY A 142 14.73 -1.18 7.39
N PHE A 143 14.98 -0.89 6.12
CA PHE A 143 14.16 -1.37 5.01
C PHE A 143 14.75 -2.63 4.37
N ALA A 144 13.91 -3.59 4.00
CA ALA A 144 14.33 -4.78 3.27
C ALA A 144 13.77 -4.83 1.86
N LYS A 145 14.56 -5.31 0.90
CA LYS A 145 14.08 -5.48 -0.48
C LYS A 145 13.11 -6.65 -0.57
N VAL A 146 11.97 -6.44 -1.20
CA VAL A 146 10.92 -7.45 -1.38
C VAL A 146 10.52 -7.57 -2.85
N ARG A 147 9.97 -8.72 -3.21
CA ARG A 147 9.40 -8.97 -4.55
C ARG A 147 8.01 -8.38 -4.65
N TYR A 148 7.12 -8.67 -3.69
CA TYR A 148 5.76 -8.15 -3.70
C TYR A 148 5.38 -7.62 -2.31
N ALA A 149 4.57 -6.56 -2.27
CA ALA A 149 4.00 -6.00 -1.06
C ALA A 149 2.53 -5.65 -1.30
N GLY A 150 1.69 -5.82 -0.28
CA GLY A 150 0.27 -5.49 -0.36
C GLY A 150 0.00 -4.00 -0.45
N THR A 151 -1.05 -3.63 -1.16
CA THR A 151 -1.48 -2.22 -1.31
C THR A 151 -2.20 -1.67 -0.08
N GLY A 152 -2.46 -2.47 0.96
CA GLY A 152 -3.07 -1.98 2.20
C GLY A 152 -2.19 -1.02 3.01
N PHE A 153 -0.90 -0.93 2.70
CA PHE A 153 0.00 0.13 3.21
C PHE A 153 1.22 0.31 2.28
N LEU A 154 1.00 0.96 1.13
CA LEU A 154 2.01 1.11 0.05
C LEU A 154 2.16 2.58 -0.36
N MET A 155 3.39 3.09 -0.28
CA MET A 155 3.76 4.44 -0.71
C MET A 155 4.51 4.41 -2.04
N MET A 156 4.18 5.32 -2.93
CA MET A 156 4.85 5.50 -4.22
C MET A 156 5.10 6.98 -4.48
N LYS A 157 6.28 7.31 -5.02
CA LYS A 157 6.55 8.65 -5.56
C LYS A 157 5.75 8.89 -6.84
N ARG A 158 5.39 10.15 -7.10
CA ARG A 158 4.76 10.57 -8.36
C ARG A 158 5.56 10.10 -9.58
N SER A 159 6.88 10.25 -9.55
CA SER A 159 7.79 9.86 -10.64
C SER A 159 7.68 8.37 -10.98
N ALA A 160 7.52 7.49 -9.98
CA ALA A 160 7.35 6.06 -10.18
C ALA A 160 6.04 5.74 -10.90
N LEU A 161 4.93 6.36 -10.48
CA LEU A 161 3.62 6.19 -11.14
C LEU A 161 3.63 6.73 -12.58
N VAL A 162 4.26 7.88 -12.83
CA VAL A 162 4.37 8.43 -14.19
C VAL A 162 5.14 7.47 -15.09
N ARG A 163 6.28 6.94 -14.63
CA ARG A 163 7.06 5.93 -15.39
C ARG A 163 6.25 4.68 -15.70
N LEU A 164 5.44 4.20 -14.75
CA LEU A 164 4.54 3.07 -14.97
C LEU A 164 3.47 3.39 -16.02
N CYS A 165 2.83 4.55 -15.94
CA CYS A 165 1.85 4.97 -16.93
C CYS A 165 2.44 5.07 -18.34
N ASP A 166 3.64 5.64 -18.46
CA ASP A 166 4.34 5.82 -19.75
C ASP A 166 4.76 4.48 -20.36
N ALA A 167 5.16 3.52 -19.54
CA ALA A 167 5.60 2.20 -19.98
C ALA A 167 4.46 1.23 -20.31
N HIS A 168 3.22 1.54 -19.91
CA HIS A 168 2.05 0.66 -20.08
C HIS A 168 0.91 1.32 -20.88
N PRO A 169 1.14 1.78 -22.13
CA PRO A 169 0.09 2.37 -22.96
C PRO A 169 -1.05 1.39 -23.29
N GLU A 170 -0.80 0.08 -23.25
CA GLU A 170 -1.78 -0.97 -23.45
C GLU A 170 -2.84 -1.06 -22.32
N LEU A 171 -2.54 -0.49 -21.15
CA LEU A 171 -3.47 -0.46 -20.01
C LEU A 171 -4.33 0.82 -19.99
N LYS A 172 -4.21 1.68 -21.00
CA LYS A 172 -5.00 2.91 -21.11
C LYS A 172 -6.46 2.61 -21.40
N TYR A 173 -7.37 3.31 -20.73
CA TYR A 173 -8.81 3.21 -20.97
C TYR A 173 -9.51 4.55 -20.83
N ARG A 174 -10.65 4.71 -21.53
CA ARG A 174 -11.35 6.00 -21.63
C ARG A 174 -12.23 6.29 -20.41
N ALA A 175 -13.08 5.33 -20.03
CA ALA A 175 -14.09 5.52 -19.00
C ALA A 175 -14.51 4.19 -18.36
N ASN A 176 -15.02 4.28 -17.13
CA ASN A 176 -15.69 3.17 -16.45
C ASN A 176 -17.12 3.02 -16.95
N HIS A 177 -17.59 1.79 -17.16
CA HIS A 177 -18.96 1.52 -17.59
C HIS A 177 -19.92 1.77 -16.41
N LYS A 178 -20.76 2.84 -16.52
CA LYS A 178 -21.62 3.46 -15.49
C LYS A 178 -20.91 4.54 -14.65
N THR A 179 -21.02 5.80 -15.10
CA THR A 179 -20.65 7.00 -14.34
C THR A 179 -21.88 7.53 -13.60
N ASN A 180 -22.11 7.10 -12.36
CA ASN A 180 -22.34 8.08 -11.31
C ASN A 180 -21.00 8.20 -10.64
N ASP A 181 -20.29 9.27 -10.97
CA ASP A 181 -18.93 9.56 -10.54
C ASP A 181 -18.70 9.13 -9.09
N LEU A 182 -17.76 8.21 -8.90
CA LEU A 182 -17.32 7.63 -7.63
C LEU A 182 -16.81 8.71 -6.67
N ASN A 183 -17.69 9.54 -6.09
CA ASN A 183 -17.32 10.68 -5.24
C ASN A 183 -16.08 11.45 -5.77
N THR A 184 -15.93 11.59 -7.09
CA THR A 184 -14.66 12.01 -7.70
C THR A 184 -14.36 13.50 -7.46
N GLY A 185 -15.34 14.26 -6.95
CA GLY A 185 -15.24 15.70 -6.81
C GLY A 185 -14.80 16.37 -8.11
N ASN A 186 -14.13 17.51 -8.00
CA ASN A 186 -13.62 18.27 -9.15
C ASN A 186 -12.23 17.78 -9.66
N LEU A 187 -11.76 16.59 -9.25
CA LEU A 187 -10.38 16.14 -9.53
C LEU A 187 -10.26 15.24 -10.77
N VAL A 188 -11.31 15.11 -11.57
CA VAL A 188 -11.23 14.43 -12.86
C VAL A 188 -10.66 15.39 -13.91
N ARG A 189 -9.44 15.12 -14.37
CA ARG A 189 -8.78 15.86 -15.46
C ARG A 189 -9.09 15.16 -16.79
N ALA A 190 -9.95 15.76 -17.61
CA ALA A 190 -10.36 15.20 -18.89
C ALA A 190 -9.20 15.05 -19.90
N ASP A 191 -8.10 15.78 -19.70
CA ASP A 191 -6.86 15.73 -20.49
C ASP A 191 -5.88 14.65 -20.02
N LEU A 192 -6.12 14.01 -18.87
CA LEU A 192 -5.28 12.95 -18.35
C LEU A 192 -5.91 11.58 -18.67
N GLU A 193 -5.18 10.73 -19.39
CA GLU A 193 -5.63 9.37 -19.66
C GLU A 193 -5.62 8.51 -18.38
N ARG A 194 -6.60 7.62 -18.24
CA ARG A 194 -6.61 6.62 -17.17
C ARG A 194 -5.77 5.42 -17.57
N VAL A 195 -4.99 4.89 -16.64
CA VAL A 195 -4.14 3.71 -16.85
C VAL A 195 -4.45 2.68 -15.77
N SER A 196 -4.78 1.46 -16.19
CA SER A 196 -5.21 0.39 -15.29
C SER A 196 -4.02 -0.37 -14.67
N LEU A 197 -3.17 0.34 -13.93
CA LEU A 197 -1.92 -0.20 -13.35
C LEU A 197 -2.14 -1.33 -12.33
N PHE A 198 -3.34 -1.42 -11.76
CA PHE A 198 -3.75 -2.45 -10.80
C PHE A 198 -4.55 -3.60 -11.45
N GLU A 199 -4.60 -3.75 -12.77
CA GLU A 199 -5.22 -4.94 -13.35
C GLU A 199 -4.49 -6.21 -12.90
N CYS A 200 -5.23 -7.20 -12.41
CA CYS A 200 -4.70 -8.53 -12.14
C CYS A 200 -4.10 -9.13 -13.42
N MET A 201 -3.16 -10.07 -13.26
CA MET A 201 -2.60 -10.75 -14.42
C MET A 201 -2.11 -12.15 -14.09
N ILE A 202 -2.01 -12.98 -15.11
CA ILE A 202 -1.32 -14.27 -15.01
C ILE A 202 0.12 -14.03 -15.44
N ASP A 203 1.06 -14.31 -14.54
CA ASP A 203 2.48 -14.29 -14.83
C ASP A 203 2.79 -15.38 -15.86
N LYS A 204 3.15 -14.99 -17.08
CA LYS A 204 3.33 -15.93 -18.20
C LYS A 204 4.53 -16.85 -18.04
N THR A 205 5.47 -16.52 -17.16
CA THR A 205 6.67 -17.33 -16.92
C THR A 205 6.41 -18.40 -15.87
N THR A 206 5.68 -18.07 -14.82
CA THR A 206 5.44 -18.96 -13.67
C THR A 206 4.05 -19.62 -13.68
N GLY A 207 3.11 -19.06 -14.44
CA GLY A 207 1.69 -19.46 -14.42
C GLY A 207 0.92 -18.94 -13.20
N GLU A 208 1.55 -18.16 -12.32
CA GLU A 208 0.95 -17.62 -11.11
C GLU A 208 -0.11 -16.56 -11.43
N TYR A 209 -1.28 -16.64 -10.79
CA TYR A 209 -2.27 -15.57 -10.83
C TYR A 209 -1.89 -14.49 -9.81
N LEU A 210 -1.51 -13.31 -10.30
CA LEU A 210 -1.17 -12.16 -9.48
C LEU A 210 -2.41 -11.30 -9.25
N SER A 211 -2.71 -11.05 -7.97
CA SER A 211 -3.70 -10.07 -7.50
C SER A 211 -3.32 -8.64 -7.94
N GLU A 212 -4.19 -7.67 -7.69
CA GLU A 212 -4.05 -6.30 -8.18
C GLU A 212 -2.77 -5.62 -7.68
N ASP A 213 -2.43 -5.89 -6.42
CA ASP A 213 -1.24 -5.38 -5.74
C ASP A 213 0.04 -6.03 -6.26
N TYR A 214 0.05 -7.35 -6.43
CA TYR A 214 1.21 -8.10 -6.89
C TYR A 214 1.44 -7.87 -8.39
N ALA A 215 0.38 -7.70 -9.18
CA ALA A 215 0.47 -7.31 -10.58
C ALA A 215 1.08 -5.91 -10.72
N PHE A 216 0.68 -4.94 -9.89
CA PHE A 216 1.35 -3.63 -9.81
C PHE A 216 2.84 -3.77 -9.47
N CYS A 217 3.17 -4.55 -8.43
CA CYS A 217 4.55 -4.77 -8.00
C CYS A 217 5.39 -5.39 -9.13
N ARG A 218 4.83 -6.39 -9.84
CA ARG A 218 5.47 -7.01 -10.99
C ARG A 218 5.73 -6.02 -12.11
N ARG A 219 4.75 -5.20 -12.50
CA ARG A 219 4.93 -4.13 -13.49
C ARG A 219 6.07 -3.20 -13.11
N TRP A 220 6.15 -2.79 -11.84
CA TRP A 220 7.24 -1.93 -11.37
C TRP A 220 8.61 -2.60 -11.45
N ILE A 221 8.70 -3.87 -11.05
CA ILE A 221 9.94 -4.66 -11.13
C ILE A 221 10.38 -4.87 -12.57
N ASP A 222 9.45 -5.10 -13.50
CA ASP A 222 9.76 -5.29 -14.92
C ASP A 222 10.39 -4.02 -15.55
N LEU A 223 10.16 -2.84 -14.96
CA LEU A 223 10.83 -1.58 -15.30
C LEU A 223 12.18 -1.36 -14.58
N GLY A 224 12.69 -2.38 -13.89
CA GLY A 224 13.90 -2.31 -13.06
C GLY A 224 13.68 -1.61 -11.71
N GLY A 225 12.43 -1.43 -11.30
CA GLY A 225 12.06 -0.84 -10.03
C GLY A 225 12.37 -1.75 -8.83
N GLU A 226 12.58 -1.13 -7.67
CA GLU A 226 12.75 -1.83 -6.40
C GLU A 226 11.62 -1.48 -5.44
N ILE A 227 11.26 -2.44 -4.59
CA ILE A 227 10.23 -2.29 -3.55
C ILE A 227 10.88 -2.54 -2.20
N TRP A 228 10.71 -1.58 -1.29
CA TRP A 228 11.35 -1.56 0.02
C TRP A 228 10.33 -1.68 1.14
N LEU A 229 10.43 -2.73 1.95
CA LEU A 229 9.55 -2.99 3.09
C LEU A 229 10.15 -2.44 4.38
N ASP A 230 9.41 -1.62 5.11
CA ASP A 230 9.77 -1.18 6.46
C ASP A 230 9.63 -2.34 7.46
N LEU A 231 10.76 -2.74 8.06
CA LEU A 231 10.79 -3.80 9.07
C LEU A 231 10.38 -3.33 10.47
N ARG A 232 10.25 -2.02 10.69
CA ARG A 232 9.99 -1.45 12.03
C ARG A 232 8.50 -1.19 12.28
N SER A 233 7.71 -1.05 11.23
CA SER A 233 6.27 -0.78 11.35
C SER A 233 5.50 -1.96 11.91
N GLU A 234 4.69 -1.67 12.93
CA GLU A 234 3.65 -2.55 13.43
C GLU A 234 2.31 -2.05 12.90
N LEU A 235 1.59 -2.91 12.18
CA LEU A 235 0.27 -2.60 11.64
C LEU A 235 -0.78 -3.51 12.26
N THR A 236 -2.02 -3.06 12.25
CA THR A 236 -3.17 -3.88 12.67
C THR A 236 -4.17 -4.02 11.54
N HIS A 237 -4.51 -5.25 11.16
CA HIS A 237 -5.52 -5.53 10.14
C HIS A 237 -6.83 -5.98 10.79
N PHE A 238 -7.90 -5.21 10.60
CA PHE A 238 -9.18 -5.43 11.30
C PHE A 238 -10.16 -6.25 10.47
N GLY A 239 -10.46 -7.46 10.95
CA GLY A 239 -11.65 -8.24 10.57
C GLY A 239 -12.70 -8.21 11.67
N SER A 240 -13.25 -9.39 11.99
CA SER A 240 -13.97 -9.61 13.25
C SER A 240 -13.03 -9.61 14.48
N TYR A 241 -11.73 -9.72 14.24
CA TYR A 241 -10.65 -9.68 15.23
C TYR A 241 -9.56 -8.71 14.76
N ALA A 242 -8.79 -8.16 15.70
CA ALA A 242 -7.68 -7.26 15.43
C ALA A 242 -6.37 -8.06 15.31
N PHE A 243 -5.87 -8.21 14.09
CA PHE A 243 -4.60 -8.89 13.83
C PHE A 243 -3.48 -7.86 13.85
N ARG A 244 -2.78 -7.74 14.99
CA ARG A 244 -1.73 -6.75 15.21
C ARG A 244 -0.36 -7.42 15.25
N GLY A 245 0.59 -6.90 14.47
CA GLY A 245 1.95 -7.41 14.49
C GLY A 245 2.92 -6.63 13.62
N ARG A 246 4.20 -6.86 13.91
CA ARG A 246 5.35 -6.35 13.18
C ARG A 246 6.04 -7.51 12.50
N PHE A 247 6.13 -7.44 11.17
CA PHE A 247 6.68 -8.51 10.35
C PHE A 247 8.10 -8.95 10.76
N ALA A 248 8.96 -8.03 11.20
CA ALA A 248 10.32 -8.38 11.64
C ALA A 248 10.37 -9.34 12.83
N ASP A 249 9.30 -9.49 13.62
CA ASP A 249 9.24 -10.46 14.71
C ASP A 249 9.27 -11.92 14.20
N GLN A 250 9.10 -12.14 12.89
CA GLN A 250 9.27 -13.45 12.25
C GLN A 250 10.71 -13.77 11.90
N LEU A 251 11.54 -12.73 11.75
CA LEU A 251 12.96 -12.83 11.45
C LEU A 251 13.79 -13.00 12.72
N ALA A 252 13.24 -12.49 13.82
CA ALA A 252 13.62 -12.60 15.23
C ALA A 252 13.86 -14.01 15.77
#